data_AF-A0A3A8ZKE8-F1
#
_entry.id   AF-A0A3A8ZKE8-F1
#
_cell.length_a   1.000
_cell.length_b   1.000
_cell.length_c   1.000
_cell.angle_alpha   90.00
_cell.angle_beta   90.00
_cell.angle_gamma   90.00
#
_symmetry.space_group_name_H-M   'P 1'
#
loop_
_entity.id
_entity.type
_entity.pdbx_description
1 polymer ?
#
loop_
_entity_poly.entity_id
_entity_poly.type
_entity_poly.pdbx_seq_one_letter_code
_entity_poly.pdbx_strand_id
1 'polypeptide(L)'
;MRQNSARYFCNKECEYYPCHPVGEEEEFNCLFCYCPLYALGDKCGGNFRYTEKGIKDCSGCMVPHGRGGYEHVIKRIRNWQT
;
A
#
# COMPACT_ATOMS: atom_id res chain seq x y z
N MET A 1 11.10 -14.99 4.92
CA MET A 1 10.53 -14.12 3.86
C MET A 1 9.75 -14.98 2.89
N ARG A 2 8.56 -14.53 2.47
CA ARG A 2 7.70 -15.26 1.54
C ARG A 2 8.32 -15.30 0.14
N GLN A 3 8.06 -16.37 -0.63
CA GLN A 3 8.47 -16.44 -2.04
C GLN A 3 7.67 -15.46 -2.91
N ASN A 4 8.32 -14.88 -3.92
CA ASN A 4 7.66 -14.01 -4.89
C ASN A 4 6.51 -14.73 -5.62
N SER A 5 5.43 -14.00 -5.89
CA SER A 5 4.21 -14.50 -6.52
C SER A 5 3.40 -13.36 -7.13
N ALA A 6 2.32 -13.67 -7.86
CA ALA A 6 1.39 -12.68 -8.39
C ALA A 6 0.71 -11.79 -7.33
N ARG A 7 0.80 -12.15 -6.04
CA ARG A 7 0.19 -11.41 -4.91
C ARG A 7 1.22 -10.76 -3.99
N TYR A 8 2.50 -11.03 -4.19
CA TYR A 8 3.57 -10.59 -3.29
C TYR A 8 4.91 -10.58 -4.01
N PHE A 9 5.63 -9.47 -3.91
CA PHE A 9 7.06 -9.46 -4.14
C PHE A 9 7.72 -8.43 -3.24
N CYS A 10 8.99 -8.63 -2.90
CA CYS A 10 9.78 -7.65 -2.16
C CYS A 10 11.07 -7.38 -2.94
N ASN A 11 11.17 -6.21 -3.58
CA ASN A 11 12.36 -5.82 -4.32
C ASN A 11 13.35 -5.08 -3.41
N LYS A 12 14.18 -5.85 -2.69
CA LYS A 12 15.21 -5.28 -1.79
C LYS A 12 16.37 -4.59 -2.52
N GLU A 13 16.51 -4.82 -3.81
CA GLU A 13 17.55 -4.19 -4.65
C GLU A 13 17.10 -2.83 -5.20
N CYS A 14 15.86 -2.43 -4.95
CA CYS A 14 15.35 -1.11 -5.33
C CYS A 14 16.11 -0.01 -4.59
N GLU A 15 16.54 1.04 -5.29
CA GLU A 15 17.25 2.20 -4.70
C GLU A 15 16.43 2.93 -3.63
N TYR A 16 15.11 2.79 -3.68
CA TYR A 16 14.20 3.39 -2.71
C TYR A 16 13.93 2.49 -1.50
N TYR A 17 14.41 1.25 -1.46
CA TYR A 17 14.11 0.33 -0.36
C TYR A 17 14.99 0.62 0.88
N PRO A 18 14.41 0.73 2.10
CA PRO A 18 12.97 0.73 2.39
C PRO A 18 12.31 2.07 2.05
N CYS A 19 11.20 2.04 1.31
CA CYS A 19 10.56 3.28 0.81
C CYS A 19 9.91 4.12 1.93
N HIS A 20 9.64 3.52 3.08
CA HIS A 20 9.16 4.13 4.31
C HIS A 20 9.68 3.29 5.50
N PRO A 21 9.51 3.74 6.76
CA PRO A 21 9.87 2.93 7.91
C PRO A 21 9.13 1.59 7.88
N VAL A 22 9.87 0.49 7.99
CA VAL A 22 9.33 -0.88 8.06
C VAL A 22 9.92 -1.51 9.32
N GLY A 23 9.10 -2.17 10.13
CA GLY A 23 9.60 -2.91 11.28
C GLY A 23 10.48 -4.09 10.83
N GLU A 24 11.47 -4.46 11.64
CA GLU A 24 12.43 -5.54 11.32
C GLU A 24 11.75 -6.90 11.06
N GLU A 25 10.55 -7.12 11.63
CA GLU A 25 9.77 -8.35 11.50
C GLU A 25 8.64 -8.27 10.46
N GLU A 26 8.41 -7.13 9.81
CA GLU A 26 7.26 -6.95 8.92
C GLU A 26 7.52 -7.47 7.50
N GLU A 27 6.58 -8.26 7.00
CA GLU A 27 6.58 -8.65 5.58
C GLU A 27 6.23 -7.43 4.72
N PHE A 28 7.18 -7.01 3.88
CA PHE A 28 7.03 -5.89 2.96
C PHE A 28 6.67 -6.33 1.54
N ASN A 29 5.62 -5.73 0.95
CA ASN A 29 5.14 -6.02 -0.40
C ASN A 29 5.28 -4.80 -1.31
N CYS A 30 6.15 -4.90 -2.30
CA CYS A 30 6.42 -3.87 -3.30
C CYS A 30 5.40 -3.88 -4.46
N LEU A 31 4.43 -4.80 -4.51
CA LEU A 31 3.46 -4.91 -5.60
C LEU A 31 2.68 -3.62 -5.87
N PHE A 32 2.43 -2.85 -4.81
CA PHE A 32 1.75 -1.58 -4.88
C PHE A 32 2.65 -0.47 -4.33
N CYS A 33 3.84 -0.31 -4.93
CA CYS A 33 4.78 0.79 -4.62
C CYS A 33 4.13 2.18 -4.66
N TYR A 34 3.03 2.35 -5.40
CA TYR A 34 2.11 3.47 -5.27
C TYR A 34 0.74 2.95 -4.83
N CYS A 35 -0.03 3.76 -4.11
CA CYS A 35 -1.37 3.38 -3.66
C CYS A 35 -2.35 3.39 -4.85
N PRO A 36 -2.85 2.24 -5.32
CA PRO A 36 -3.81 2.19 -6.43
C PRO A 36 -5.20 2.70 -6.02
N LEU A 37 -5.42 2.90 -4.71
CA LEU A 37 -6.69 3.38 -4.15
C LEU A 37 -6.68 4.89 -3.88
N TYR A 38 -5.63 5.63 -4.31
CA TYR A 38 -5.50 7.05 -4.03
C TYR A 38 -6.73 7.84 -4.49
N ALA A 39 -7.17 7.58 -5.73
CA ALA A 39 -8.32 8.23 -6.38
C ALA A 39 -9.66 7.97 -5.69
N LEU A 40 -9.74 6.99 -4.78
CA LEU A 40 -10.98 6.73 -4.02
C LEU A 40 -11.22 7.76 -2.91
N GLY A 41 -10.33 8.74 -2.73
CA GLY A 41 -10.45 9.75 -1.69
C GLY A 41 -10.49 9.12 -0.30
N ASP A 42 -11.40 9.61 0.54
CA ASP A 42 -11.64 9.13 1.89
C ASP A 42 -12.23 7.73 1.97
N LYS A 43 -12.88 7.29 0.90
CA LYS A 43 -13.42 5.93 0.79
C LYS A 43 -12.33 4.87 0.65
N CYS A 44 -11.06 5.22 0.45
CA CYS A 44 -10.03 4.22 0.11
C CYS A 44 -9.83 3.12 1.17
N GLY A 45 -10.22 3.36 2.43
CA GLY A 45 -10.08 2.38 3.51
C GLY A 45 -8.65 2.19 4.01
N GLY A 46 -7.77 3.15 3.71
CA GLY A 46 -6.37 3.17 4.15
C GLY A 46 -6.13 4.21 5.24
N ASN A 47 -4.92 4.20 5.81
CA ASN A 47 -4.50 5.10 6.88
C ASN A 47 -3.84 6.38 6.31
N PHE A 48 -4.64 7.21 5.62
CA PHE A 48 -4.18 8.48 5.05
C PHE A 48 -4.59 9.66 5.95
N ARG A 49 -4.02 10.83 5.68
CA ARG A 49 -4.52 12.12 6.20
C ARG A 49 -4.67 13.12 5.06
N TYR A 50 -5.48 14.16 5.28
CA TYR A 50 -5.48 15.33 4.39
C TYR A 50 -4.63 16.44 5.01
N THR A 51 -3.79 17.08 4.19
CA THR A 51 -3.07 18.29 4.61
C THR A 51 -4.02 19.48 4.68
N GLU A 52 -3.58 20.59 5.28
CA GLU A 52 -4.34 21.85 5.31
C GLU A 52 -4.70 22.38 3.91
N LYS A 53 -3.93 22.00 2.89
CA LYS A 53 -4.17 22.34 1.48
C LYS A 53 -5.11 21.37 0.76
N GLY A 54 -5.71 20.41 1.47
CA GLY A 54 -6.60 19.40 0.89
C GLY A 54 -5.89 18.30 0.09
N ILE A 55 -4.56 18.18 0.20
CA ILE A 55 -3.79 17.11 -0.47
C ILE A 55 -3.89 15.86 0.38
N LYS A 56 -4.22 14.73 -0.25
CA LYS A 56 -4.24 13.42 0.41
C LYS A 56 -2.79 12.92 0.59
N ASP A 57 -2.35 12.82 1.84
CA ASP A 57 -1.05 12.30 2.23
C ASP A 57 -1.18 10.84 2.69
N CYS A 58 -0.62 9.92 1.91
CA CYS A 58 -0.60 8.48 2.19
C CYS A 58 0.76 7.99 2.69
N SER A 59 1.72 8.86 2.97
CA SER A 59 3.10 8.47 3.34
C SER A 59 3.19 7.59 4.59
N GLY A 60 2.20 7.67 5.50
CA GLY A 60 2.08 6.80 6.67
C GLY A 60 1.19 5.56 6.49
N CYS A 61 0.72 5.27 5.28
CA CYS A 61 -0.19 4.16 5.02
C CYS A 61 0.56 2.89 4.60
N MET A 62 0.53 1.87 5.47
CA MET A 62 1.19 0.58 5.23
C MET A 62 0.28 -0.49 4.59
N VAL A 63 -1.01 -0.20 4.45
CA VAL A 63 -2.02 -1.16 3.97
C VAL A 63 -1.62 -1.87 2.66
N PRO A 64 -1.18 -1.20 1.59
CA PRO A 64 -0.80 -1.88 0.35
C PRO A 64 0.44 -2.77 0.49
N HIS A 65 1.26 -2.52 1.51
CA HIS A 65 2.57 -3.13 1.68
C HIS A 65 2.60 -4.26 2.71
N GLY A 66 1.67 -4.28 3.66
CA GLY A 66 1.61 -5.32 4.68
C GLY A 66 1.02 -6.64 4.20
N ARG A 67 1.08 -7.66 5.07
CA ARG A 67 0.37 -8.92 4.88
C ARG A 67 -1.13 -8.66 4.72
N GLY A 68 -1.74 -9.25 3.68
CA GLY A 68 -3.16 -9.02 3.36
C GLY A 68 -3.44 -7.75 2.53
N GLY A 69 -2.42 -6.93 2.27
CA GLY A 69 -2.56 -5.71 1.48
C GLY A 69 -3.07 -5.96 0.06
N TYR A 70 -2.64 -7.07 -0.56
CA TYR A 70 -3.13 -7.49 -1.87
C TYR A 70 -4.64 -7.73 -1.87
N GLU A 71 -5.13 -8.53 -0.92
CA GLU A 71 -6.53 -8.85 -0.77
C GLU A 71 -7.37 -7.59 -0.49
N HIS A 72 -6.85 -6.68 0.35
CA HIS A 72 -7.50 -5.39 0.62
C HIS A 72 -7.66 -4.57 -0.66
N VAL A 73 -6.57 -4.34 -1.40
CA VAL A 73 -6.57 -3.54 -2.63
C VAL A 73 -7.51 -4.13 -3.68
N ILE A 74 -7.41 -5.43 -3.95
CA ILE A 74 -8.27 -6.08 -4.95
C ILE A 74 -9.75 -6.01 -4.55
N LYS A 75 -10.08 -6.19 -3.27
CA LYS A 75 -11.45 -6.04 -2.76
C LYS A 75 -11.97 -4.62 -2.98
N ARG A 76 -11.17 -3.59 -2.67
CA ARG A 76 -11.55 -2.19 -2.87
C ARG A 76 -11.79 -1.84 -4.34
N ILE A 77 -10.93 -2.34 -5.24
CA ILE A 77 -11.07 -2.14 -6.69
C ILE A 77 -12.32 -2.85 -7.23
N ARG A 78 -12.56 -4.11 -6.84
CA ARG A 78 -13.77 -4.85 -7.24
C ARG A 78 -15.06 -4.20 -6.78
N ASN A 79 -15.03 -3.62 -5.57
CA ASN A 79 -16.17 -2.95 -4.99
C ASN A 79 -16.33 -1.49 -5.49
N TRP A 80 -15.45 -1.00 -6.37
CA TRP A 80 -15.51 0.36 -6.92
C TRP A 80 -16.59 0.54 -8.00
N GLN A 81 -17.73 -0.15 -7.88
CA GLN A 81 -18.88 -0.04 -8.80
C GLN A 81 -20.21 0.21 -8.08
N THR A 82 -20.19 0.90 -6.94
CA THR A 82 -21.38 1.36 -6.22
C THR A 82 -21.18 2.75 -5.66
#